data_AF-A0A7Y2ALF3-F1
#
_entry.id   AF-A0A7Y2ALF3-F1
#
_cell.length_a   1.000
_cell.length_b   1.000
_cell.length_c   1.000
_cell.angle_alpha   90.00
_cell.angle_beta   90.00
_cell.angle_gamma   90.00
#
_symmetry.space_group_name_H-M   'P 1'
#
loop_
_entity.id
_entity.type
_entity.pdbx_description
1 polymer ?
#
loop_
_entity_poly.entity_id
_entity_poly.type
_entity_poly.pdbx_seq_one_letter_code
_entity_poly.pdbx_strand_id
1 'polypeptide(L)'
;MLDKTNITGLVRSHLPDSYEPLNLTFYDDQPSPLETTVAIGNDYGTTICVELESEHVVAIDRAGMHRLRFMNSSIQHLAACIAAHRDYCDWVLRARSESEEVSVVSAFRTRILDTDPRALGNAENWWAVIVEQTETGQL
;
A
#
# COMPACT_ATOMS: atom_id res chain seq x y z
N MET A 1 -11.55 -13.97 -13.77
CA MET A 1 -12.15 -13.19 -12.67
C MET A 1 -11.70 -13.85 -11.38
N LEU A 2 -10.98 -13.10 -10.53
CA LEU A 2 -10.59 -13.61 -9.22
C LEU A 2 -11.84 -13.91 -8.40
N ASP A 3 -11.73 -14.93 -7.55
CA ASP A 3 -12.71 -15.19 -6.50
C ASP A 3 -12.01 -15.06 -5.14
N LYS A 4 -12.80 -15.09 -4.06
CA LYS A 4 -12.28 -14.94 -2.69
C LYS A 4 -11.19 -15.97 -2.34
N THR A 5 -11.29 -17.19 -2.89
CA THR A 5 -10.32 -18.26 -2.62
C THR A 5 -8.96 -17.93 -3.25
N ASN A 6 -8.97 -17.50 -4.51
CA ASN A 6 -7.75 -17.11 -5.23
C ASN A 6 -7.08 -15.91 -4.56
N ILE A 7 -7.84 -14.89 -4.15
CA ILE A 7 -7.33 -13.70 -3.46
C ILE A 7 -6.67 -14.08 -2.12
N THR A 8 -7.31 -14.94 -1.33
CA THR A 8 -6.75 -15.41 -0.04
C THR A 8 -5.40 -16.12 -0.24
N GLY A 9 -5.27 -16.93 -1.30
CA GLY A 9 -4.00 -17.57 -1.65
C GLY A 9 -2.90 -16.59 -2.05
N LEU A 10 -3.26 -15.53 -2.78
CA LEU A 10 -2.32 -14.47 -3.17
C LEU A 10 -1.84 -13.64 -1.97
N VAL A 11 -2.74 -13.26 -1.06
CA VAL A 11 -2.39 -12.53 0.17
C VAL A 11 -1.36 -13.32 0.97
N ARG A 12 -1.66 -14.59 1.28
CA ARG A 12 -0.78 -15.47 2.07
C ARG A 12 0.59 -15.74 1.44
N SER A 13 0.72 -15.61 0.12
CA SER A 13 1.97 -15.90 -0.60
C SER A 13 2.86 -14.67 -0.79
N HIS A 14 2.31 -13.45 -0.73
CA HIS A 14 3.05 -12.24 -1.09
C HIS A 14 3.08 -11.18 0.00
N LEU A 15 2.03 -11.06 0.81
CA LEU A 15 1.94 -10.03 1.83
C LEU A 15 2.44 -10.58 3.16
N PRO A 16 3.15 -9.76 3.96
CA PRO A 16 3.47 -10.14 5.32
C PRO A 16 2.18 -10.25 6.12
N ASP A 17 2.29 -10.74 7.37
CA ASP A 17 1.19 -10.54 8.27
C ASP A 17 1.02 -9.01 8.53
N SER A 18 1.82 -8.42 9.41
CA SER A 18 1.73 -6.98 9.65
C SER A 18 2.87 -6.24 8.98
N TYR A 19 2.63 -4.95 8.72
CA TYR A 19 3.68 -3.99 8.42
C TYR A 19 3.46 -2.73 9.24
N GLU A 20 4.05 -2.72 10.43
CA GLU A 20 3.89 -1.68 11.46
C GLU A 20 4.32 -0.27 11.03
N PRO A 21 5.41 -0.07 10.24
CA PRO A 21 5.80 1.28 9.82
C PRO A 21 4.72 2.07 9.07
N LEU A 22 3.74 1.38 8.49
CA LEU A 22 2.59 1.98 7.82
C LEU A 22 1.26 1.54 8.43
N ASN A 23 1.29 0.93 9.62
CA ASN A 23 0.12 0.39 10.32
C ASN A 23 -0.73 -0.56 9.45
N LEU A 24 -0.11 -1.37 8.59
CA LEU A 24 -0.84 -2.31 7.74
C LEU A 24 -0.99 -3.66 8.43
N THR A 25 -2.15 -4.27 8.25
CA THR A 25 -2.41 -5.67 8.62
C THR A 25 -3.04 -6.39 7.44
N PHE A 26 -2.66 -7.64 7.20
CA PHE A 26 -3.12 -8.46 6.06
C PHE A 26 -3.73 -9.80 6.46
N TYR A 27 -4.61 -9.79 7.44
CA TYR A 27 -5.46 -10.91 7.82
C TYR A 27 -6.62 -10.27 8.54
N ASP A 28 -7.76 -10.31 7.89
CA ASP A 28 -8.99 -9.97 8.53
C ASP A 28 -10.06 -10.75 7.78
N ASP A 29 -10.84 -11.54 8.51
CA ASP A 29 -12.04 -12.21 7.98
C ASP A 29 -13.23 -11.24 7.88
N GLN A 30 -12.94 -9.93 7.98
CA GLN A 30 -13.92 -8.88 7.89
C GLN A 30 -14.66 -8.87 6.54
N PRO A 31 -15.95 -8.53 6.56
CA PRO A 31 -16.69 -8.34 5.34
C PRO A 31 -16.11 -7.16 4.56
N SER A 32 -16.10 -7.29 3.24
CA SER A 32 -15.79 -6.14 2.41
C SER A 32 -16.89 -5.08 2.52
N PRO A 33 -16.57 -3.78 2.56
CA PRO A 33 -17.59 -2.73 2.56
C PRO A 33 -18.42 -2.66 1.26
N LEU A 34 -17.91 -3.21 0.15
CA LEU A 34 -18.56 -3.24 -1.15
C LEU A 34 -18.67 -4.68 -1.67
N GLU A 35 -19.76 -4.99 -2.39
CA GLU A 35 -20.00 -6.33 -2.96
C GLU A 35 -19.02 -6.69 -4.09
N THR A 36 -18.44 -5.69 -4.74
CA THR A 36 -17.51 -5.84 -5.87
C THR A 36 -16.06 -6.02 -5.44
N THR A 37 -15.79 -6.13 -4.14
CA THR A 37 -14.45 -6.19 -3.59
C THR A 37 -14.31 -7.25 -2.50
N VAL A 38 -13.09 -7.69 -2.22
CA VAL A 38 -12.76 -8.63 -1.15
C VAL A 38 -11.81 -7.94 -0.18
N ALA A 39 -12.20 -7.84 1.09
CA ALA A 39 -11.31 -7.35 2.14
C ALA A 39 -10.12 -8.30 2.32
N ILE A 40 -8.93 -7.72 2.41
CA ILE A 40 -7.67 -8.43 2.61
C ILE A 40 -6.87 -7.93 3.84
N GLY A 41 -7.33 -6.85 4.47
CA GLY A 41 -6.60 -6.20 5.55
C GLY A 41 -7.16 -4.83 5.92
N ASN A 42 -6.41 -4.08 6.72
CA ASN A 42 -6.74 -2.70 7.07
C ASN A 42 -5.48 -1.87 7.37
N ASP A 43 -5.62 -0.55 7.33
CA ASP A 43 -4.59 0.43 7.74
C ASP A 43 -4.98 1.20 9.01
N TYR A 44 -5.76 0.56 9.90
CA TYR A 44 -6.40 1.13 11.11
C TYR A 44 -7.39 2.29 10.90
N GLY A 45 -7.48 2.87 9.70
CA GLY A 45 -8.49 3.86 9.32
C GLY A 45 -9.48 3.35 8.26
N THR A 46 -9.00 2.52 7.34
CA THR A 46 -9.72 2.03 6.16
C THR A 46 -9.54 0.51 5.99
N THR A 47 -10.49 -0.13 5.31
CA THR A 47 -10.39 -1.53 4.90
C THR A 47 -9.62 -1.60 3.59
N ILE A 48 -8.57 -2.40 3.55
CA ILE A 48 -7.82 -2.68 2.33
C ILE A 48 -8.51 -3.82 1.61
N CYS A 49 -8.89 -3.60 0.34
CA CYS A 49 -9.66 -4.53 -0.46
C CYS A 49 -9.00 -4.77 -1.82
N VAL A 50 -9.38 -5.87 -2.45
CA VAL A 50 -9.09 -6.17 -3.85
C VAL A 50 -10.39 -6.08 -4.66
N GLU A 51 -10.40 -5.30 -5.72
CA GLU A 51 -11.52 -5.25 -6.67
C GLU A 51 -11.60 -6.52 -7.50
N LEU A 52 -12.79 -7.12 -7.62
CA LEU A 52 -12.96 -8.41 -8.32
C LEU A 52 -12.79 -8.33 -9.84
N GLU A 53 -13.11 -7.17 -10.43
CA GLU A 53 -13.04 -6.96 -11.88
C GLU A 53 -11.63 -6.54 -12.34
N SER A 54 -11.02 -5.58 -11.65
CA SER A 54 -9.74 -4.98 -12.02
C SER A 54 -8.53 -5.63 -11.32
N GLU A 55 -8.77 -6.40 -10.25
CA GLU A 55 -7.74 -6.95 -9.37
C GLU A 55 -6.89 -5.88 -8.63
N HIS A 56 -7.29 -4.61 -8.72
CA HIS A 56 -6.61 -3.53 -8.04
C HIS A 56 -6.78 -3.63 -6.52
N VAL A 57 -5.73 -3.22 -5.81
CA VAL A 57 -5.77 -3.00 -4.37
C VAL A 57 -6.23 -1.57 -4.10
N VAL A 58 -7.24 -1.45 -3.24
CA VAL A 58 -7.88 -0.19 -2.90
C VAL A 58 -8.11 -0.08 -1.40
N ALA A 59 -8.00 1.11 -0.85
CA ALA A 59 -8.37 1.43 0.52
C ALA A 59 -9.78 2.04 0.54
N ILE A 60 -10.67 1.48 1.37
CA ILE A 60 -12.08 1.88 1.46
C ILE A 60 -12.37 2.30 2.91
N ASP A 61 -12.87 3.51 3.11
CA ASP A 61 -13.37 3.99 4.40
C ASP A 61 -14.40 3.02 5.01
N ARG A 62 -14.29 2.78 6.33
CA ARG A 62 -15.22 1.94 7.12
C ARG A 62 -16.67 2.41 7.07
N ALA A 63 -16.92 3.71 6.88
CA ALA A 63 -18.28 4.23 6.72
C ALA A 63 -18.84 4.04 5.30
N GLY A 64 -18.03 3.56 4.34
CA GLY A 64 -18.41 3.39 2.94
C GLY A 64 -18.82 4.69 2.23
N MET A 65 -18.63 5.84 2.89
CA MET A 65 -19.10 7.15 2.44
C MET A 65 -17.99 7.99 1.81
N HIS A 66 -16.72 7.67 2.09
CA HIS A 66 -15.58 8.44 1.57
C HIS A 66 -14.61 7.59 0.73
N ARG A 67 -14.52 7.97 -0.55
CA ARG A 67 -13.52 7.69 -1.59
C ARG A 67 -12.73 6.38 -1.48
N LEU A 68 -12.98 5.51 -2.46
CA LEU A 68 -12.04 4.48 -2.88
C LEU A 68 -10.70 5.15 -3.22
N ARG A 69 -9.65 4.82 -2.46
CA ARG A 69 -8.28 5.27 -2.76
C ARG A 69 -7.53 4.14 -3.40
N PHE A 70 -7.04 4.36 -4.61
CA PHE A 70 -6.17 3.41 -5.27
C PHE A 70 -4.86 3.25 -4.47
N MET A 71 -4.47 2.01 -4.21
CA MET A 71 -3.17 1.68 -3.63
C MET A 71 -2.25 1.17 -4.74
N ASN A 72 -2.62 0.04 -5.35
CA ASN A 72 -1.77 -0.64 -6.31
C ASN A 72 -2.57 -1.41 -7.37
N SER A 73 -1.93 -1.69 -8.50
CA SER A 73 -2.53 -2.46 -9.60
C SER A 73 -2.73 -3.94 -9.27
N SER A 74 -2.03 -4.50 -8.28
CA SER A 74 -2.28 -5.86 -7.78
C SER A 74 -1.65 -6.09 -6.40
N ILE A 75 -1.93 -7.25 -5.80
CA ILE A 75 -1.32 -7.70 -4.54
C ILE A 75 0.21 -7.76 -4.63
N GLN A 76 0.76 -8.19 -5.77
CA GLN A 76 2.21 -8.29 -5.97
C GLN A 76 2.87 -6.91 -6.04
N HIS A 77 2.22 -5.96 -6.70
CA HIS A 77 2.66 -4.57 -6.70
C HIS A 77 2.64 -3.98 -5.29
N LEU A 78 1.57 -4.24 -4.52
CA LEU A 78 1.50 -3.84 -3.11
C LEU A 78 2.67 -4.44 -2.31
N ALA A 79 2.93 -5.74 -2.44
CA ALA A 79 4.03 -6.41 -1.74
C ALA A 79 5.40 -5.80 -2.10
N ALA A 80 5.62 -5.50 -3.39
CA ALA A 80 6.85 -4.88 -3.86
C ALA A 80 7.02 -3.43 -3.36
N CYS A 81 5.94 -2.64 -3.33
CA CYS A 81 5.98 -1.29 -2.75
C CYS A 81 6.21 -1.31 -1.22
N ILE A 82 5.63 -2.26 -0.50
CA ILE A 82 5.92 -2.46 0.94
C ILE A 82 7.40 -2.82 1.15
N ALA A 83 7.97 -3.68 0.30
CA ALA A 83 9.38 -4.00 0.34
C ALA A 83 10.26 -2.77 0.08
N ALA A 84 9.89 -1.92 -0.90
CA ALA A 84 10.58 -0.66 -1.17
C ALA A 84 10.54 0.29 0.05
N HIS A 85 9.40 0.40 0.73
CA HIS A 85 9.30 1.21 1.94
C HIS A 85 10.13 0.62 3.10
N ARG A 86 10.20 -0.70 3.22
CA ARG A 86 11.07 -1.36 4.20
C ARG A 86 12.54 -1.04 3.96
N ASP A 87 12.98 -1.13 2.71
CA ASP A 87 14.36 -0.77 2.32
C ASP A 87 14.66 0.70 2.63
N TYR A 88 13.67 1.59 2.41
CA TYR A 88 13.74 3.00 2.81
C TYR A 88 13.92 3.16 4.33
N CYS A 89 13.06 2.56 5.15
CA CYS A 89 13.17 2.64 6.62
C CYS A 89 14.52 2.13 7.13
N ASP A 90 14.99 0.99 6.61
CA ASP A 90 16.28 0.42 6.95
C ASP A 90 17.44 1.35 6.61
N TRP A 91 17.32 2.10 5.51
CA TRP A 91 18.31 3.06 5.09
C TRP A 91 18.31 4.31 5.98
N VAL A 92 17.14 4.87 6.30
CA VAL A 92 17.01 6.07 7.14
C VAL A 92 17.66 5.86 8.50
N LEU A 93 17.51 4.66 9.09
CA LEU A 93 18.17 4.29 10.35
C LEU A 93 19.71 4.29 10.27
N ARG A 94 20.28 4.23 9.07
CA ARG A 94 21.73 4.16 8.81
C ARG A 94 22.31 5.48 8.30
N ALA A 95 21.46 6.41 7.85
CA ALA A 95 21.85 7.71 7.30
C ALA A 95 22.74 8.50 8.25
N ARG A 96 23.72 9.24 7.72
CA ARG A 96 24.67 10.03 8.53
C ARG A 96 24.61 11.52 8.22
N SER A 97 23.86 11.94 7.20
CA SER A 97 23.73 13.33 6.79
C SER A 97 22.39 13.64 6.08
N GLU A 98 21.99 14.90 6.10
CA GLU A 98 20.76 15.39 5.44
C GLU A 98 20.78 15.22 3.91
N SER A 99 21.94 15.35 3.26
CA SER A 99 22.05 15.18 1.80
C SER A 99 21.86 13.73 1.35
N GLU A 100 22.33 12.79 2.16
CA GLU A 100 22.06 11.37 1.96
C GLU A 100 20.56 11.08 2.11
N GLU A 101 19.90 11.71 3.09
CA GLU A 101 18.46 11.55 3.34
C GLU A 101 17.61 11.99 2.15
N VAL A 102 17.85 13.19 1.61
CA VAL A 102 17.17 13.68 0.40
C VAL A 102 17.34 12.72 -0.78
N SER A 103 18.53 12.15 -0.95
CA SER A 103 18.82 11.22 -2.04
C SER A 103 18.01 9.92 -1.90
N VAL A 104 17.78 9.47 -0.68
CA VAL A 104 17.04 8.22 -0.44
C VAL A 104 15.55 8.38 -0.48
N VAL A 105 15.01 9.51 -0.04
CA VAL A 105 13.61 9.82 -0.27
C VAL A 105 13.31 9.85 -1.78
N SER A 106 14.19 10.46 -2.59
CA SER A 106 14.05 10.46 -4.06
C SER A 106 14.12 9.04 -4.63
N ALA A 107 15.06 8.21 -4.18
CA ALA A 107 15.18 6.82 -4.60
C ALA A 107 13.95 5.98 -4.24
N PHE A 108 13.36 6.20 -3.08
CA PHE A 108 12.11 5.55 -2.66
C PHE A 108 10.96 5.89 -3.61
N ARG A 109 10.74 7.17 -3.94
CA ARG A 109 9.74 7.58 -4.94
C ARG A 109 9.96 6.88 -6.27
N THR A 110 11.19 6.86 -6.78
CA THR A 110 11.53 6.19 -8.06
C THR A 110 11.23 4.69 -7.98
N ARG A 111 11.54 4.03 -6.86
CA ARG A 111 11.26 2.61 -6.67
C ARG A 111 9.76 2.30 -6.71
N ILE A 112 8.92 3.17 -6.15
CA ILE A 112 7.46 3.04 -6.24
C ILE A 112 6.99 3.22 -7.68
N LEU A 113 7.48 4.24 -8.40
CA LEU A 113 7.15 4.47 -9.81
C LEU A 113 7.53 3.30 -10.72
N ASP A 114 8.73 2.76 -10.55
CA ASP A 114 9.23 1.63 -11.34
C ASP A 114 8.43 0.35 -11.06
N THR A 115 7.93 0.21 -9.83
CA THR A 115 7.09 -0.93 -9.43
C THR A 115 5.68 -0.78 -9.99
N ASP A 116 5.03 0.35 -9.73
CA ASP A 116 3.64 0.62 -10.11
C ASP A 116 3.44 2.11 -10.40
N PRO A 117 3.53 2.54 -11.67
CA PRO A 117 3.38 3.95 -12.04
C PRO A 117 2.01 4.52 -11.66
N ARG A 118 0.96 3.69 -11.62
CA ARG A 118 -0.40 4.13 -11.26
C ARG A 118 -0.49 4.52 -9.79
N ALA A 119 0.35 3.93 -8.93
CA ALA A 119 0.35 4.23 -7.49
C ALA A 119 0.62 5.72 -7.20
N LEU A 120 1.40 6.40 -8.05
CA LEU A 120 1.68 7.84 -7.94
C LEU A 120 0.96 8.69 -9.01
N GLY A 121 0.07 8.10 -9.81
CA GLY A 121 -0.61 8.79 -10.92
C GLY A 121 -1.65 9.83 -10.49
N ASN A 122 -2.03 9.85 -9.21
CA ASN A 122 -2.94 10.83 -8.61
C ASN A 122 -2.45 11.14 -7.18
N ALA A 123 -2.48 12.42 -6.78
CA ALA A 123 -2.04 12.88 -5.47
C ALA A 123 -2.86 12.29 -4.30
N GLU A 124 -4.12 11.87 -4.55
CA GLU A 124 -4.96 11.24 -3.53
C GLU A 124 -4.75 9.73 -3.40
N ASN A 125 -3.93 9.13 -4.27
CA ASN A 125 -3.58 7.71 -4.16
C ASN A 125 -2.79 7.47 -2.88
N TRP A 126 -2.96 6.27 -2.31
CA TRP A 126 -2.42 5.96 -1.00
C TRP A 126 -0.89 6.13 -0.94
N TRP A 127 -0.15 5.58 -1.93
CA TRP A 127 1.30 5.75 -1.99
C TRP A 127 1.74 7.18 -2.32
N ALA A 128 0.94 7.97 -3.05
CA ALA A 128 1.26 9.38 -3.29
C ALA A 128 1.29 10.17 -1.98
N VAL A 129 0.31 9.92 -1.10
CA VAL A 129 0.26 10.51 0.25
C VAL A 129 1.44 10.05 1.10
N ILE A 130 1.76 8.75 1.12
CA ILE A 130 2.91 8.23 1.90
C ILE A 130 4.23 8.83 1.42
N VAL A 131 4.46 8.90 0.11
CA VAL A 131 5.68 9.50 -0.44
C VAL A 131 5.76 10.99 -0.10
N GLU A 132 4.67 11.75 -0.21
CA GLU A 132 4.63 13.17 0.16
C GLU A 132 4.90 13.38 1.66
N GLN A 133 4.30 12.57 2.53
CA GLN A 133 4.56 12.61 3.96
C GLN A 133 6.01 12.26 4.29
N THR A 134 6.61 11.34 3.52
CA THR A 134 8.03 10.99 3.65
C THR A 134 8.91 12.18 3.27
N GLU A 135 8.62 12.84 2.15
CA GLU A 135 9.34 14.02 1.65
C GLU A 135 9.23 15.23 2.58
N THR A 136 8.14 15.33 3.34
CA THR A 136 7.87 16.45 4.25
C THR A 136 8.18 16.15 5.72
N GLY A 137 8.65 14.94 6.04
CA GLY A 137 9.01 14.53 7.41
C GLY A 137 7.81 14.38 8.34
N GLN A 138 6.68 13.88 7.82
CA GLN A 138 5.40 13.77 8.53
C GLN A 138 5.00 12.32 8.89
N LEU A 139 5.87 11.35 8.62
CA LEU A 139 5.69 9.93 8.96
C LEU A 139 6.40 9.55 10.26
#